data_AF-A0A524D090-F1
#
_entry.id   AF-A0A524D090-F1
#
_cell.length_a   1.000
_cell.length_b   1.000
_cell.length_c   1.000
_cell.angle_alpha   90.00
_cell.angle_beta   90.00
_cell.angle_gamma   90.00
#
_symmetry.space_group_name_H-M   'P 1'
#
loop_
_entity.id
_entity.type
_entity.pdbx_description
1 polymer ?
#
loop_
_entity_poly.entity_id
_entity_poly.type
_entity_poly.pdbx_seq_one_letter_code
_entity_poly.pdbx_strand_id
1 'polypeptide(L)'
;MLMAYYRRFRTLFEGYIVQRETENEEDISGKMQKVCRNCGAHCCKYGGAIATKLEVQAILDSGYEDHFERIAQDVFITRWGADGICPYLLDAQCSIYEVRPLRCRAYPVLQVSTGEVLIAECPLLSFVSATEIERHNKLLSACPPSIVQPAAEYMEQHREVLAMRSSRFDKLTVGEAIAAKKSPSEIPPQV
;
A
#
# COMPACT_ATOMS: atom_id res chain seq x y z
N MET A 1 19.54 15.53 0.01
CA MET A 1 18.98 14.44 -0.83
C MET A 1 17.52 14.12 -0.50
N LEU A 2 17.12 13.93 0.78
CA LEU A 2 15.71 13.68 1.16
C LEU A 2 14.72 14.76 0.68
N MET A 3 15.06 16.05 0.76
CA MET A 3 14.19 17.13 0.28
C MET A 3 13.94 17.08 -1.24
N ALA A 4 14.87 16.54 -2.03
CA ALA A 4 14.69 16.32 -3.47
C ALA A 4 13.82 15.10 -3.75
N TYR A 5 13.94 14.03 -2.94
CA TYR A 5 12.97 12.95 -2.92
C TYR A 5 11.58 13.49 -2.58
N TYR A 6 11.40 14.24 -1.51
CA TYR A 6 10.11 14.84 -1.16
C TYR A 6 9.55 15.78 -2.22
N ARG A 7 10.38 16.59 -2.90
CA ARG A 7 9.90 17.45 -4.00
C ARG A 7 9.51 16.64 -5.23
N ARG A 8 10.31 15.64 -5.63
CA ARG A 8 10.03 14.75 -6.76
C ARG A 8 8.87 13.82 -6.48
N PHE A 9 8.75 13.37 -5.24
CA PHE A 9 7.66 12.57 -4.70
C PHE A 9 6.40 13.41 -4.59
N ARG A 10 6.48 14.64 -4.08
CA ARG A 10 5.37 15.61 -4.07
C ARG A 10 4.91 15.96 -5.47
N THR A 11 5.79 16.13 -6.47
CA THR A 11 5.35 16.33 -7.86
C THR A 11 4.76 15.06 -8.48
N LEU A 12 5.31 13.89 -8.19
CA LEU A 12 4.71 12.60 -8.58
C LEU A 12 3.37 12.33 -7.87
N PHE A 13 3.19 12.87 -6.66
CA PHE A 13 2.04 12.66 -5.78
C PHE A 13 0.94 13.72 -6.00
N GLU A 14 1.29 14.97 -6.24
CA GLU A 14 0.38 16.02 -6.73
C GLU A 14 -0.08 15.66 -8.15
N GLY A 15 0.82 15.16 -9.01
CA GLY A 15 0.44 14.57 -10.30
C GLY A 15 -0.46 13.34 -10.17
N TYR A 16 -0.34 12.57 -9.08
CA TYR A 16 -1.22 11.43 -8.80
C TYR A 16 -2.66 11.85 -8.46
N ILE A 17 -2.85 13.00 -7.80
CA ILE A 17 -4.19 13.54 -7.52
C ILE A 17 -4.81 14.16 -8.80
N VAL A 18 -4.00 14.78 -9.64
CA VAL A 18 -4.46 15.58 -10.80
C VAL A 18 -4.82 14.74 -12.04
N GLN A 19 -4.35 13.51 -12.18
CA GLN A 19 -4.57 12.71 -13.41
C GLN A 19 -5.85 11.84 -13.42
N ARG A 20 -6.76 12.01 -12.46
CA ARG A 20 -7.96 11.17 -12.28
C ARG A 20 -9.21 11.62 -13.07
N GLU A 21 -9.00 12.31 -14.20
CA GLU A 21 -10.07 12.97 -14.96
C GLU A 21 -10.33 12.25 -16.29
N THR A 22 -10.90 11.04 -16.25
CA THR A 22 -11.67 10.51 -17.39
C THR A 22 -12.93 9.78 -16.91
N GLU A 23 -14.02 9.91 -17.67
CA GLU A 23 -15.43 9.58 -17.31
C GLU A 23 -15.73 8.09 -17.02
N ASN A 24 -14.70 7.22 -16.86
CA ASN A 24 -14.81 5.81 -16.46
C ASN A 24 -14.10 5.45 -15.13
N GLU A 25 -13.32 6.37 -14.54
CA GLU A 25 -12.52 6.07 -13.34
C GLU A 25 -13.28 6.15 -12.01
N GLU A 26 -14.36 6.95 -11.92
CA GLU A 26 -15.18 7.04 -10.70
C GLU A 26 -15.86 5.71 -10.37
N ASP A 27 -16.35 4.99 -11.39
CA ASP A 27 -16.98 3.67 -11.23
C ASP A 27 -15.96 2.61 -10.76
N ILE A 28 -14.73 2.69 -11.27
CA ILE A 28 -13.63 1.78 -10.86
C ILE A 28 -13.19 2.09 -9.43
N SER A 29 -12.98 3.37 -9.08
CA SER A 29 -12.58 3.79 -7.74
C SER A 29 -13.62 3.37 -6.69
N GLY A 30 -14.91 3.53 -6.99
CA GLY A 30 -16.00 3.09 -6.12
C GLY A 30 -16.06 1.57 -5.96
N LYS A 31 -15.86 0.81 -7.04
CA LYS A 31 -15.80 -0.67 -6.99
C LYS A 31 -14.61 -1.17 -6.17
N MET A 32 -13.41 -0.60 -6.38
CA MET A 32 -12.22 -0.95 -5.60
C MET A 32 -12.44 -0.68 -4.11
N GLN A 33 -13.02 0.47 -3.76
CA GLN A 33 -13.32 0.78 -2.36
C GLN A 33 -14.33 -0.20 -1.76
N LYS A 34 -15.36 -0.61 -2.50
CA LYS A 34 -16.29 -1.66 -2.05
C LYS A 34 -15.57 -2.99 -1.81
N VAL A 35 -14.69 -3.42 -2.71
CA VAL A 35 -13.91 -4.65 -2.54
C VAL A 35 -13.00 -4.56 -1.31
N CYS A 36 -12.33 -3.43 -1.09
CA CYS A 36 -11.51 -3.19 0.11
C CYS A 36 -12.32 -3.31 1.40
N ARG A 37 -13.51 -2.70 1.44
CA ARG A 37 -14.38 -2.70 2.63
C ARG A 37 -14.98 -4.08 2.87
N ASN A 38 -15.33 -4.80 1.80
CA ASN A 38 -15.94 -6.13 1.89
C ASN A 38 -14.92 -7.25 2.17
N CYS A 39 -13.65 -7.05 1.84
CA CYS A 39 -12.61 -8.04 2.17
C CYS A 39 -12.26 -8.03 3.67
N GLY A 40 -12.85 -7.15 4.48
CA GLY A 40 -12.55 -7.06 5.91
C GLY A 40 -11.14 -6.53 6.19
N ALA A 41 -10.61 -5.70 5.28
CA ALA A 41 -9.31 -5.05 5.37
C ALA A 41 -8.16 -5.99 5.77
N HIS A 42 -8.01 -7.12 5.07
CA HIS A 42 -6.93 -8.08 5.33
C HIS A 42 -5.53 -7.45 5.36
N CYS A 43 -5.29 -6.40 4.56
CA CYS A 43 -4.03 -5.66 4.60
C CYS A 43 -3.75 -5.00 5.97
N CYS A 44 -4.77 -4.59 6.71
CA CYS A 44 -4.64 -4.03 8.05
C CYS A 44 -4.27 -5.10 9.10
N LYS A 45 -4.52 -6.39 8.83
CA LYS A 45 -4.18 -7.48 9.75
C LYS A 45 -2.67 -7.78 9.79
N TYR A 46 -1.88 -7.23 8.87
CA TYR A 46 -0.41 -7.34 8.93
C TYR A 46 0.22 -6.40 9.95
N GLY A 47 -0.42 -5.26 10.24
CA GLY A 47 0.18 -4.20 11.05
C GLY A 47 1.35 -3.50 10.36
N GLY A 48 2.00 -2.60 11.10
CA GLY A 48 3.29 -2.00 10.71
C GLY A 48 3.26 -1.16 9.42
N ALA A 49 2.19 -0.41 9.15
CA ALA A 49 2.17 0.48 7.99
C ALA A 49 3.24 1.57 8.13
N ILE A 50 4.20 1.58 7.20
CA ILE A 50 5.27 2.57 7.14
C ILE A 50 4.73 3.85 6.49
N ALA A 51 5.01 4.99 7.11
CA ALA A 51 4.59 6.32 6.67
C ALA A 51 5.73 7.32 6.79
N THR A 52 5.69 8.36 5.97
CA THR A 52 6.55 9.53 6.09
C THR A 52 5.99 10.52 7.11
N LYS A 53 6.83 11.46 7.57
CA LYS A 53 6.39 12.57 8.43
C LYS A 53 5.19 13.33 7.86
N LEU A 54 5.19 13.59 6.54
CA LEU A 54 4.12 14.33 5.88
C LEU A 54 2.81 13.54 5.84
N GLU A 55 2.88 12.22 5.64
CA GLU A 55 1.70 11.35 5.64
C GLU A 55 1.11 11.23 7.04
N VAL A 56 1.96 11.08 8.07
CA VAL A 56 1.51 11.11 9.47
C VAL A 56 0.82 12.45 9.77
N GLN A 57 1.43 13.58 9.40
CA GLN A 57 0.82 14.89 9.63
C GLN A 57 -0.55 15.01 8.93
N ALA A 58 -0.68 14.56 7.68
CA ALA A 58 -1.95 14.59 6.96
C ALA A 58 -3.05 13.76 7.65
N ILE A 59 -2.68 12.62 8.25
CA ILE A 59 -3.61 11.79 9.04
C ILE A 59 -4.03 12.52 10.31
N LEU A 60 -3.10 13.13 11.04
CA LEU A 60 -3.40 13.87 12.28
C LEU A 60 -4.24 15.13 12.00
N ASP A 61 -3.91 15.88 10.95
CA ASP A 61 -4.66 17.07 10.52
C ASP A 61 -6.10 16.74 10.11
N SER A 62 -6.36 15.47 9.73
CA SER A 62 -7.70 14.97 9.44
C SER A 62 -8.49 14.53 10.68
N GLY A 63 -7.93 14.71 11.88
CA GLY A 63 -8.59 14.45 13.16
C GLY A 63 -8.46 13.01 13.69
N TYR A 64 -7.60 12.19 13.10
CA TYR A 64 -7.35 10.82 13.57
C TYR A 64 -6.33 10.79 14.72
N GLU A 65 -6.46 9.78 15.60
CA GLU A 65 -5.55 9.58 16.72
C GLU A 65 -4.13 9.20 16.26
N ASP A 66 -3.11 9.65 16.99
CA ASP A 66 -1.72 9.30 16.70
C ASP A 66 -1.36 7.89 17.19
N HIS A 67 -1.44 6.96 16.25
CA HIS A 67 -0.95 5.59 16.43
C HIS A 67 0.41 5.32 15.79
N PHE A 68 1.18 6.35 15.43
CA PHE A 68 2.49 6.18 14.84
C PHE A 68 3.61 6.17 15.90
N GLU A 69 4.66 5.43 15.58
CA GLU A 69 5.95 5.44 16.27
C GLU A 69 7.00 5.93 15.28
N ARG A 70 7.86 6.84 15.74
CA ARG A 70 8.96 7.35 14.94
C ARG A 70 10.16 6.43 15.07
N ILE A 71 10.59 5.83 13.96
CA ILE A 71 11.72 4.88 13.92
C ILE A 71 12.98 5.48 13.28
N ALA A 72 12.84 6.58 12.54
CA ALA A 72 13.97 7.39 12.05
C ALA A 72 13.52 8.85 11.83
N GLN A 73 14.41 9.70 11.29
CA GLN A 73 14.16 11.15 11.19
C GLN A 73 12.80 11.50 10.59
N ASP A 74 12.46 10.88 9.45
CA ASP A 74 11.22 11.10 8.71
C ASP A 74 10.47 9.78 8.40
N VAL A 75 10.74 8.73 9.18
CA VAL A 75 10.16 7.40 9.00
C VAL A 75 9.38 7.04 10.24
N PHE A 76 8.11 6.72 10.00
CA PHE A 76 7.15 6.34 11.01
C PHE A 76 6.56 4.98 10.66
N ILE A 77 6.13 4.27 11.68
CA ILE A 77 5.42 3.00 11.54
C ILE A 77 4.20 3.02 12.44
N THR A 78 3.08 2.47 11.99
CA THR A 78 1.95 2.29 12.90
C THR A 78 2.36 1.33 14.00
N ARG A 79 2.07 1.69 15.26
CA ARG A 79 2.20 0.79 16.39
C ARG A 79 1.47 -0.51 16.08
N TRP A 80 2.07 -1.61 16.52
CA TRP A 80 1.45 -2.91 16.46
C TRP A 80 0.37 -2.93 17.55
N GLY A 81 -0.90 -2.92 17.16
CA GLY A 81 -2.02 -3.01 18.11
C GLY A 81 -2.03 -4.35 18.84
N ALA A 82 -3.09 -4.62 19.62
CA ALA A 82 -3.30 -5.96 20.17
C ALA A 82 -3.24 -6.99 19.03
N ASP A 83 -2.50 -8.08 19.27
CA ASP A 83 -2.21 -9.14 18.30
C ASP A 83 -1.45 -8.69 17.04
N GLY A 84 -0.86 -7.50 17.00
CA GLY A 84 -0.11 -7.01 15.84
C GLY A 84 -0.98 -6.51 14.69
N ILE A 85 -2.24 -6.20 14.95
CA ILE A 85 -3.17 -5.65 13.95
C ILE A 85 -2.96 -4.12 13.85
N CYS A 86 -3.22 -3.55 12.67
CA CYS A 86 -3.19 -2.11 12.47
C CYS A 86 -4.26 -1.43 13.36
N PRO A 87 -3.90 -0.42 14.16
CA PRO A 87 -4.82 0.22 15.11
C PRO A 87 -5.93 1.02 14.41
N TYR A 88 -5.77 1.36 13.14
CA TYR A 88 -6.82 1.99 12.34
C TYR A 88 -7.86 1.00 11.78
N LEU A 89 -7.77 -0.30 12.10
CA LEU A 89 -8.79 -1.29 11.75
C LEU A 89 -9.97 -1.21 12.73
N LEU A 90 -11.11 -0.70 12.26
CA LEU A 90 -12.36 -0.61 13.02
C LEU A 90 -13.48 -1.27 12.22
N ASP A 91 -14.26 -2.15 12.86
CA ASP A 91 -15.40 -2.86 12.23
C ASP A 91 -15.04 -3.51 10.88
N ALA A 92 -13.88 -4.16 10.82
CA ALA A 92 -13.30 -4.77 9.63
C ALA A 92 -13.02 -3.80 8.46
N GLN A 93 -12.93 -2.50 8.73
CA GLN A 93 -12.65 -1.44 7.77
C GLN A 93 -11.47 -0.57 8.21
N CYS A 94 -10.75 -0.02 7.24
CA CYS A 94 -9.70 0.96 7.52
C CYS A 94 -10.34 2.33 7.79
N SER A 95 -10.25 2.82 9.03
CA SER A 95 -10.83 4.10 9.44
C SER A 95 -10.21 5.31 8.74
N ILE A 96 -8.93 5.22 8.35
CA ILE A 96 -8.17 6.27 7.66
C ILE A 96 -8.15 6.11 6.13
N TYR A 97 -9.11 5.40 5.53
CA TYR A 97 -9.06 4.94 4.13
C TYR A 97 -8.65 6.02 3.12
N GLU A 98 -9.19 7.23 3.24
CA GLU A 98 -8.97 8.32 2.29
C GLU A 98 -7.58 8.97 2.44
N VAL A 99 -7.01 8.95 3.65
CA VAL A 99 -5.73 9.58 3.99
C VAL A 99 -4.62 8.57 4.28
N ARG A 100 -4.82 7.31 3.84
CA ARG A 100 -3.86 6.21 4.01
C ARG A 100 -2.45 6.59 3.51
N PRO A 101 -1.37 6.11 4.17
CA PRO A 101 -0.01 6.24 3.65
C PRO A 101 0.15 5.61 2.25
N LEU A 102 1.15 6.04 1.48
CA LEU A 102 1.42 5.58 0.12
C LEU A 102 1.46 4.06 0.05
N ARG A 103 2.17 3.39 0.96
CA ARG A 103 2.30 1.92 0.95
C ARG A 103 0.95 1.22 1.14
N CYS A 104 0.06 1.80 1.95
CA CYS A 104 -1.31 1.30 2.10
C CYS A 104 -2.20 1.59 0.88
N ARG A 105 -1.99 2.72 0.20
CA ARG A 105 -2.67 3.05 -1.06
C ARG A 105 -2.19 2.21 -2.24
N ALA A 106 -0.92 1.82 -2.25
CA ALA A 106 -0.31 1.01 -3.30
C ALA A 106 -0.70 -0.47 -3.26
N TYR A 107 -1.25 -0.93 -2.13
CA TYR A 107 -1.68 -2.31 -1.96
C TYR A 107 -2.69 -2.70 -3.05
N PRO A 108 -2.51 -3.84 -3.75
CA PRO A 108 -1.66 -4.98 -3.39
C PRO A 108 -0.20 -4.95 -3.83
N VAL A 109 0.27 -3.86 -4.44
CA VAL A 109 1.69 -3.68 -4.77
C VAL A 109 2.44 -3.28 -3.50
N LEU A 110 3.41 -4.11 -3.09
CA LEU A 110 4.14 -3.92 -1.83
C LEU A 110 5.64 -4.02 -2.03
N GLN A 111 6.39 -3.23 -1.28
CA GLN A 111 7.85 -3.35 -1.22
C GLN A 111 8.24 -4.04 0.08
N VAL A 112 9.01 -5.12 -0.04
CA VAL A 112 9.55 -5.87 1.10
C VAL A 112 10.86 -5.26 1.62
N SER A 113 11.37 -5.79 2.73
CA SER A 113 12.58 -5.30 3.40
C SER A 113 13.84 -5.33 2.52
N THR A 114 13.90 -6.21 1.53
CA THR A 114 15.00 -6.27 0.54
C THR A 114 14.95 -5.11 -0.48
N GLY A 115 13.89 -4.30 -0.47
CA GLY A 115 13.63 -3.27 -1.48
C GLY A 115 12.90 -3.78 -2.73
N GLU A 116 12.79 -5.11 -2.89
CA GLU A 116 12.03 -5.75 -3.95
C GLU A 116 10.55 -5.38 -3.88
N VAL A 117 9.92 -5.23 -5.04
CA VAL A 117 8.48 -4.98 -5.16
C VAL A 117 7.78 -6.25 -5.62
N LEU A 118 6.79 -6.66 -4.84
CA LEU A 118 5.99 -7.86 -5.05
C LEU A 118 4.51 -7.48 -5.13
N ILE A 119 3.70 -8.42 -5.60
CA ILE A 119 2.25 -8.33 -5.61
C ILE A 119 1.70 -9.32 -4.58
N ALA A 120 0.95 -8.80 -3.61
CA ALA A 120 0.17 -9.66 -2.72
C ALA A 120 -1.03 -10.24 -3.45
N GLU A 121 -1.35 -11.48 -3.15
CA GLU A 121 -2.64 -12.06 -3.48
C GLU A 121 -3.75 -11.32 -2.72
N CYS A 122 -4.53 -10.55 -3.48
CA CYS A 122 -5.58 -9.68 -2.95
C CYS A 122 -6.76 -9.67 -3.92
N PRO A 123 -8.02 -9.72 -3.43
CA PRO A 123 -9.21 -9.58 -4.29
C PRO A 123 -9.22 -8.29 -5.12
N LEU A 124 -8.53 -7.24 -4.66
CA LEU A 124 -8.38 -6.00 -5.40
C LEU A 124 -7.55 -6.16 -6.66
N LEU A 125 -6.62 -7.12 -6.72
CA LEU A 125 -5.72 -7.28 -7.84
C LEU A 125 -6.49 -7.43 -9.16
N SER A 126 -7.64 -8.08 -9.16
CA SER A 126 -8.54 -8.20 -10.33
C SER A 126 -9.00 -6.85 -10.88
N PHE A 127 -9.09 -5.82 -10.05
CA PHE A 127 -9.57 -4.48 -10.39
C PHE A 127 -8.43 -3.47 -10.64
N VAL A 128 -7.20 -3.78 -10.21
CA VAL A 128 -6.03 -2.92 -10.48
C VAL A 128 -5.53 -3.17 -11.90
N SER A 129 -5.38 -2.10 -12.68
CA SER A 129 -4.85 -2.17 -14.04
C SER A 129 -3.34 -2.42 -14.07
N ALA A 130 -2.84 -2.93 -15.20
CA ALA A 130 -1.39 -3.09 -15.39
C ALA A 130 -0.63 -1.76 -15.28
N THR A 131 -1.25 -0.67 -15.75
CA THR A 131 -0.70 0.69 -15.66
C THR A 131 -0.59 1.17 -14.21
N GLU A 132 -1.60 0.90 -13.37
CA GLU A 132 -1.54 1.22 -11.95
C GLU A 132 -0.49 0.38 -11.22
N ILE A 133 -0.38 -0.91 -11.53
CA ILE A 133 0.68 -1.78 -11.00
C ILE A 133 2.07 -1.21 -11.32
N GLU A 134 2.32 -0.89 -12.59
CA GLU A 134 3.60 -0.33 -13.03
C GLU A 134 3.90 1.00 -12.34
N ARG A 135 2.89 1.86 -12.21
CA ARG A 135 3.02 3.15 -11.52
C ARG A 135 3.39 2.98 -10.05
N HIS A 136 2.71 2.07 -9.34
CA HIS A 136 3.04 1.76 -7.94
C HIS A 136 4.42 1.12 -7.80
N ASN A 137 4.79 0.22 -8.71
CA ASN A 137 6.12 -0.37 -8.75
C ASN A 137 7.21 0.70 -8.88
N LYS A 138 7.05 1.64 -9.80
CA LYS A 138 7.99 2.76 -10.00
C LYS A 138 8.10 3.64 -8.75
N LEU A 139 6.98 3.95 -8.10
CA LEU A 139 6.95 4.76 -6.88
C LEU A 139 7.67 4.07 -5.72
N LEU A 140 7.38 2.79 -5.50
CA LEU A 140 7.95 2.01 -4.40
C LEU A 140 9.44 1.70 -4.64
N SER A 141 9.82 1.34 -5.87
CA SER A 141 11.22 1.09 -6.24
C SER A 141 12.09 2.34 -6.14
N ALA A 142 11.51 3.53 -6.31
CA ALA A 142 12.23 4.80 -6.14
C ALA A 142 12.35 5.25 -4.67
N CYS A 143 11.85 4.47 -3.71
CA CYS A 143 11.91 4.79 -2.29
C CYS A 143 13.37 4.78 -1.80
N PRO A 144 13.86 5.84 -1.13
CA PRO A 144 15.26 5.93 -0.74
C PRO A 144 15.59 4.92 0.37
N PRO A 145 16.83 4.40 0.42
CA PRO A 145 17.29 3.53 1.49
C PRO A 145 17.07 4.13 2.88
N SER A 146 17.16 5.46 3.04
CA SER A 146 16.89 6.15 4.29
C SER A 146 15.47 5.96 4.84
N ILE A 147 14.52 5.51 4.01
CA ILE A 147 13.15 5.13 4.43
C ILE A 147 13.03 3.61 4.56
N VAL A 148 13.54 2.87 3.58
CA VAL A 148 13.39 1.41 3.52
C VAL A 148 14.18 0.71 4.63
N GLN A 149 15.43 1.13 4.86
CA GLN A 149 16.34 0.45 5.77
C GLN A 149 15.89 0.54 7.24
N PRO A 150 15.57 1.71 7.81
CA PRO A 150 15.09 1.76 9.20
C PRO A 150 13.80 0.98 9.40
N ALA A 151 12.92 0.99 8.40
CA ALA A 151 11.69 0.19 8.44
C ALA A 151 11.99 -1.31 8.40
N ALA A 152 12.94 -1.76 7.57
CA ALA A 152 13.38 -3.15 7.54
C ALA A 152 13.97 -3.60 8.88
N GLU A 153 14.85 -2.78 9.47
CA GLU A 153 15.47 -3.04 10.77
C GLU A 153 14.43 -3.15 11.90
N TYR A 154 13.42 -2.27 11.90
CA TYR A 154 12.31 -2.36 12.86
C TYR A 154 11.48 -3.64 12.64
N MET A 155 11.12 -3.94 11.39
CA MET A 155 10.27 -5.08 11.05
C MET A 155 10.92 -6.44 11.32
N GLU A 156 12.25 -6.52 11.35
CA GLU A 156 12.98 -7.74 11.68
C GLU A 156 12.62 -8.26 13.09
N GLN A 157 12.30 -7.34 14.02
CA GLN A 157 11.83 -7.69 15.37
C GLN A 157 10.49 -8.44 15.36
N HIS A 158 9.73 -8.33 14.26
CA HIS A 158 8.44 -8.95 14.05
C HIS A 158 8.46 -10.03 12.96
N ARG A 159 9.64 -10.50 12.55
CA ARG A 159 9.82 -11.43 11.42
C ARG A 159 8.96 -12.68 11.49
N GLU A 160 8.78 -13.27 12.66
CA GLU A 160 8.06 -14.55 12.81
C GLU A 160 6.56 -14.35 12.59
N VAL A 161 6.01 -13.27 13.16
CA VAL A 161 4.60 -12.88 12.99
C VAL A 161 4.33 -12.53 11.53
N LEU A 162 5.23 -11.78 10.89
CA LEU A 162 5.14 -11.44 9.47
C LEU A 162 5.26 -12.67 8.57
N ALA A 163 6.20 -13.57 8.84
CA ALA A 163 6.37 -14.81 8.10
C ALA A 163 5.11 -15.69 8.17
N MET A 164 4.55 -15.87 9.37
CA MET A 164 3.31 -16.64 9.59
C MET A 164 2.09 -16.03 8.88
N ARG A 165 2.03 -14.69 8.79
CA ARG A 165 0.94 -14.00 8.07
C ARG A 165 1.12 -14.06 6.57
N SER A 166 2.35 -13.85 6.10
CA SER A 166 2.69 -13.81 4.67
C SER A 166 2.72 -15.19 4.02
N SER A 167 2.91 -16.28 4.79
CA SER A 167 2.90 -17.66 4.26
C SER A 167 1.57 -18.10 3.66
N ARG A 168 0.51 -17.33 3.88
CA ARG A 168 -0.84 -17.60 3.37
C ARG A 168 -1.09 -17.04 1.97
N PHE A 169 -0.09 -16.40 1.37
CA PHE A 169 -0.26 -15.69 0.10
C PHE A 169 0.83 -16.11 -0.86
N ASP A 170 0.41 -16.44 -2.07
CA ASP A 170 1.34 -16.60 -3.18
C ASP A 170 1.95 -15.24 -3.53
N LYS A 171 3.26 -15.23 -3.80
CA LYS A 171 4.00 -14.04 -4.16
C LYS A 171 4.18 -14.01 -5.66
N LEU A 172 3.56 -13.04 -6.32
CA LEU A 172 3.80 -12.77 -7.73
C LEU A 172 4.80 -11.62 -7.86
N THR A 173 5.71 -11.74 -8.82
CA THR A 173 6.51 -10.62 -9.28
C THR A 173 5.63 -9.61 -10.02
N VAL A 174 6.09 -8.36 -10.10
CA VAL A 174 5.41 -7.33 -10.90
C VAL A 174 5.27 -7.74 -12.37
N GLY A 175 6.30 -8.39 -12.93
CA GLY A 175 6.30 -8.88 -14.30
C GLY A 175 5.22 -9.93 -14.56
N GLU A 176 5.09 -10.91 -13.67
CA GLU A 176 4.04 -11.95 -13.75
C GLU A 176 2.64 -11.35 -13.68
N ALA A 177 2.41 -10.42 -12.74
CA ALA A 177 1.11 -9.76 -12.60
C ALA A 177 0.75 -8.92 -13.84
N ILE A 178 1.71 -8.18 -14.41
CA ILE A 178 1.49 -7.41 -15.64
C ILE A 178 1.20 -8.34 -16.82
N ALA A 179 1.94 -9.45 -16.95
CA ALA A 179 1.72 -10.43 -18.02
C ALA A 179 0.30 -11.03 -17.94
N ALA A 180 -0.15 -11.41 -16.75
CA ALA A 180 -1.50 -11.94 -16.52
C ALA A 180 -2.62 -10.92 -16.84
N LYS A 181 -2.33 -9.61 -16.75
CA LYS A 181 -3.27 -8.54 -17.12
C LYS A 181 -3.28 -8.22 -18.62
N LYS A 182 -2.18 -8.52 -19.32
CA LYS A 182 -2.02 -8.26 -20.76
C LYS A 182 -2.45 -9.45 -21.63
N SER A 183 -2.51 -10.66 -21.09
CA SER A 183 -3.14 -11.76 -21.81
C SER A 183 -4.60 -11.38 -22.06
N PRO A 184 -5.07 -11.35 -23.32
CA PRO A 184 -6.49 -11.17 -23.60
C PRO A 184 -7.23 -12.20 -22.76
N SER A 185 -8.16 -11.74 -21.93
CA SER A 185 -9.10 -12.67 -21.34
C SER A 185 -9.82 -13.34 -22.50
N GLU A 186 -9.47 -14.59 -22.80
CA GLU A 186 -10.42 -15.54 -23.36
C GLU A 186 -11.54 -15.60 -22.32
N ILE A 187 -12.47 -14.65 -22.39
CA ILE A 187 -13.75 -14.76 -21.72
C ILE A 187 -14.45 -15.80 -22.58
N PRO A 188 -14.63 -17.06 -22.14
CA PRO A 188 -15.48 -17.97 -22.85
C PRO A 188 -16.84 -17.27 -22.98
N PRO A 189 -17.45 -17.24 -24.18
CA PRO A 189 -18.76 -16.64 -24.35
C PRO A 189 -19.69 -17.26 -23.31
N GLN A 190 -20.35 -16.41 -22.52
CA GLN A 190 -21.36 -16.89 -21.60
C GLN A 190 -22.47 -17.51 -22.44
N VAL A 191 -22.62 -18.83 -22.30
CA VAL A 191 -23.64 -19.66 -22.97
C VAL A 191 -24.95 -19.53 -22.23
#